data_AF-A0A539EHV8-F1
#
_entry.id   AF-A0A539EHV8-F1
#
_cell.length_a   1.000
_cell.length_b   1.000
_cell.length_c   1.000
_cell.angle_alpha   90.00
_cell.angle_beta   90.00
_cell.angle_gamma   90.00
#
_symmetry.space_group_name_H-M   'P 1'
#
loop_
_entity.id
_entity.type
_entity.pdbx_description
1 polymer ?
#
loop_
_entity_poly.entity_id
_entity_poly.type
_entity_poly.pdbx_seq_one_letter_code
_entity_poly.pdbx_strand_id
1 'polypeptide(L)'
;MDSVLGLLLSLLPAAAWAGAPVTFVHQTPLDVAEARAEGLTRLTFERGLFQGTGSVESPVVEVPAAFDDLVGSWNADVPKGASVSMDAQVRQGGKWSKWFHLSRFSPGASESFEKQEDEARGAPHPRRRHLGRPLRAAAGA
;
A
#
# COMPACT_ATOMS: atom_id res chain seq x y z
N MET A 1 -58.47 -8.04 20.76
CA MET A 1 -58.65 -7.18 19.57
C MET A 1 -57.69 -6.00 19.71
N ASP A 2 -56.40 -6.26 19.93
CA ASP A 2 -55.40 -6.69 18.91
C ASP A 2 -55.08 -5.45 18.05
N SER A 3 -53.88 -4.89 17.96
CA SER A 3 -52.60 -5.56 17.81
C SER A 3 -51.44 -4.65 18.23
N VAL A 4 -50.49 -5.24 18.94
CA VAL A 4 -49.10 -4.83 19.05
C VAL A 4 -48.47 -4.99 17.65
N LEU A 5 -47.96 -3.92 17.06
CA LEU A 5 -47.01 -4.02 15.93
C LEU A 5 -45.69 -3.39 16.36
N GLY A 6 -44.83 -4.24 16.91
CA GLY A 6 -43.46 -3.93 17.24
C GLY A 6 -42.65 -3.69 15.97
N LEU A 7 -42.03 -2.52 15.88
CA LEU A 7 -40.96 -2.28 14.93
C LEU A 7 -39.70 -2.97 15.47
N LEU A 8 -39.53 -4.24 15.11
CA LEU A 8 -38.30 -4.99 15.32
C LEU A 8 -37.26 -4.41 14.36
N LEU A 9 -36.53 -3.39 14.84
CA LEU A 9 -35.34 -2.90 14.18
C LEU A 9 -34.32 -4.04 14.22
N SER A 10 -34.24 -4.80 13.13
CA SER A 10 -33.25 -5.85 12.96
C SER A 10 -31.87 -5.21 12.99
N LEU A 11 -31.19 -5.35 14.13
CA LEU A 11 -29.74 -5.23 14.24
C LEU A 11 -29.14 -6.29 13.31
N LEU A 12 -28.84 -5.89 12.08
CA LEU A 12 -27.90 -6.63 11.24
C LEU A 12 -26.59 -6.69 12.04
N PRO A 13 -26.07 -7.88 12.38
CA PRO A 13 -24.75 -7.96 12.95
C PRO A 13 -23.76 -7.41 11.90
N ALA A 14 -22.97 -6.41 12.30
CA ALA A 14 -21.81 -5.92 11.56
C ALA A 14 -20.70 -7.00 11.52
N ALA A 15 -21.01 -8.16 10.94
CA ALA A 15 -20.14 -9.31 10.89
C ALA A 15 -20.15 -9.88 9.47
N ALA A 16 -19.15 -9.46 8.69
CA ALA A 16 -18.36 -10.32 7.78
C ALA A 16 -17.66 -9.48 6.70
N TRP A 17 -16.75 -8.58 7.12
CA TRP A 17 -15.66 -8.11 6.24
C TRP A 17 -14.31 -8.65 6.75
N ALA A 18 -14.33 -9.74 7.51
CA ALA A 18 -13.13 -10.42 7.95
C ALA A 18 -12.72 -11.41 6.84
N GLY A 19 -11.69 -11.07 6.08
CA GLY A 19 -11.00 -12.01 5.19
C GLY A 19 -11.16 -11.79 3.68
N ALA A 20 -11.80 -10.71 3.22
CA ALA A 20 -11.78 -10.37 1.79
C ALA A 20 -10.43 -9.69 1.44
N PRO A 21 -9.77 -10.08 0.33
CA PRO A 21 -8.59 -9.36 -0.13
C PRO A 21 -8.96 -7.92 -0.45
N VAL A 22 -8.14 -6.97 0.01
CA VAL A 22 -8.30 -5.55 -0.30
C VAL A 22 -7.20 -5.16 -1.28
N THR A 23 -7.59 -4.64 -2.44
CA THR A 23 -6.67 -4.11 -3.44
C THR A 23 -6.77 -2.59 -3.46
N PHE A 24 -5.66 -1.92 -3.18
CA PHE A 24 -5.52 -0.49 -3.40
C PHE A 24 -4.81 -0.28 -4.74
N VAL A 25 -5.41 0.52 -5.61
CA VAL A 25 -4.84 0.85 -6.91
C VAL A 25 -4.59 2.34 -6.95
N HIS A 26 -3.33 2.74 -7.12
CA HIS A 26 -2.99 4.10 -7.52
C HIS A 26 -3.15 4.18 -9.04
N GLN A 27 -4.22 4.84 -9.50
CA GLN A 27 -4.59 4.94 -10.91
C GLN A 27 -4.33 6.32 -11.48
N THR A 28 -4.31 7.36 -10.63
CA THR A 28 -4.28 8.75 -11.05
C THR A 28 -3.11 9.51 -10.43
N PRO A 29 -2.66 10.60 -11.08
CA PRO A 29 -1.71 11.55 -10.49
C PRO A 29 -2.14 12.09 -9.11
N LEU A 30 -3.45 12.21 -8.89
CA LEU A 30 -3.97 12.73 -7.63
C LEU A 30 -3.65 11.78 -6.47
N ASP A 31 -3.50 10.49 -6.74
CA ASP A 31 -3.18 9.49 -5.71
C ASP A 31 -1.76 9.66 -5.16
N VAL A 32 -0.91 10.43 -5.86
CA VAL A 32 0.43 10.82 -5.43
C VAL A 32 0.55 12.33 -5.19
N ALA A 33 -0.56 13.07 -5.14
CA ALA A 33 -0.52 14.52 -4.92
C ALA A 33 0.24 14.87 -3.63
N GLU A 34 -0.09 14.18 -2.54
CA GLU A 34 0.54 14.34 -1.22
C GLU A 34 1.80 13.49 -1.03
N ALA A 35 2.28 12.79 -2.07
CA ALA A 35 3.47 11.97 -1.96
C ALA A 35 4.72 12.81 -1.66
N ARG A 36 5.59 12.33 -0.78
CA ARG A 36 6.90 12.95 -0.57
C ARG A 36 7.82 12.50 -1.70
N ALA A 37 8.44 13.45 -2.40
CA ALA A 37 9.42 13.15 -3.44
C ALA A 37 10.79 13.68 -3.03
N GLU A 38 11.82 12.86 -3.23
CA GLU A 38 13.22 13.19 -2.96
C GLU A 38 14.05 12.92 -4.21
N GLY A 39 14.89 13.87 -4.63
CA GLY A 39 15.71 13.74 -5.84
C GLY A 39 14.95 13.83 -7.17
N LEU A 40 13.62 13.95 -7.12
CA LEU A 40 12.76 14.00 -8.29
C LEU A 40 12.18 15.40 -8.50
N THR A 41 12.06 15.79 -9.77
CA THR A 41 11.35 17.00 -10.18
C THR A 41 9.90 16.65 -10.47
N ARG A 42 8.95 17.30 -9.78
CA ARG A 42 7.51 17.18 -10.09
C ARG A 42 7.20 17.83 -11.45
N LEU A 43 6.38 17.16 -12.25
CA LEU A 43 5.95 17.65 -13.56
C LEU A 43 4.47 18.06 -13.54
N THR A 44 4.04 18.77 -14.59
CA THR A 44 2.61 18.90 -14.89
C THR A 44 2.10 17.58 -15.45
N PHE A 45 0.82 17.27 -15.23
CA PHE A 45 0.26 15.96 -15.56
C PHE A 45 0.45 15.59 -17.04
N GLU A 46 0.33 16.56 -17.95
CA GLU A 46 0.50 16.37 -19.40
C GLU A 46 1.89 15.88 -19.78
N ARG A 47 2.89 16.12 -18.91
CA ARG A 47 4.29 15.71 -19.08
C ARG A 47 4.65 14.49 -18.24
N GLY A 48 3.75 14.01 -17.38
CA GLY A 48 3.97 12.93 -16.42
C GLY A 48 3.85 13.38 -14.96
N LEU A 49 4.37 12.57 -14.04
CA LEU A 49 4.30 12.84 -12.59
C LEU A 49 5.62 13.40 -12.06
N PHE A 50 6.71 12.72 -12.39
CA PHE A 50 8.04 13.00 -11.87
C PHE A 50 9.11 12.78 -12.95
N GLN A 51 10.24 13.48 -12.83
CA GLN A 51 11.43 13.31 -13.66
C GLN A 51 12.69 13.26 -12.78
N GLY A 52 13.62 12.37 -13.12
CA GLY A 52 14.95 12.30 -12.51
C GLY A 52 15.22 10.97 -11.80
N THR A 53 16.20 11.00 -10.91
CA THR A 53 16.67 9.87 -10.10
C THR A 53 16.38 10.16 -8.64
N GLY A 54 15.63 9.29 -7.97
CA GLY A 54 15.20 9.56 -6.61
C GLY A 54 14.07 8.66 -6.16
N SER A 55 13.37 9.06 -5.09
CA SER A 55 12.26 8.28 -4.53
C SER A 55 10.97 9.06 -4.37
N VAL A 56 9.84 8.41 -4.69
CA VAL A 56 8.50 8.85 -4.32
C VAL A 56 7.98 7.97 -3.20
N GLU A 57 7.53 8.59 -2.11
CA GLU A 57 6.89 7.97 -0.96
C GLU A 57 5.42 8.38 -0.87
N SER A 58 4.50 7.42 -0.90
CA SER A 58 3.06 7.74 -0.82
C SER A 58 2.64 8.25 0.58
N PRO A 59 1.47 8.88 0.70
CA PRO A 59 0.81 9.09 1.98
C PRO A 59 0.54 7.76 2.70
N VAL A 60 0.21 7.84 3.99
CA VAL A 60 -0.23 6.63 4.72
C VAL A 60 -1.58 6.16 4.17
N VAL A 61 -1.66 4.89 3.79
CA VAL A 61 -2.90 4.23 3.38
C VAL A 61 -3.47 3.47 4.58
N GLU A 62 -4.64 3.92 5.02
CA GLU A 62 -5.42 3.28 6.09
C GLU A 62 -6.09 2.02 5.53
N VAL A 63 -5.80 0.84 6.08
CA VAL A 63 -6.47 -0.40 5.65
C VAL A 63 -7.67 -0.73 6.54
N PRO A 64 -8.81 -1.18 5.95
CA PRO A 64 -10.04 -1.40 6.70
C PRO A 64 -10.03 -2.65 7.58
N ALA A 65 -9.09 -3.57 7.34
CA ALA A 65 -8.97 -4.84 8.05
C ALA A 65 -7.51 -5.23 8.28
N ALA A 66 -7.29 -6.14 9.23
CA ALA A 66 -6.00 -6.77 9.43
C ALA A 66 -5.64 -7.70 8.25
N PHE A 67 -4.35 -7.84 7.98
CA PHE A 67 -3.81 -8.70 6.93
C PHE A 67 -2.51 -9.36 7.40
N ASP A 68 -2.23 -10.55 6.87
CA ASP A 68 -1.00 -11.30 7.12
C ASP A 68 -0.01 -11.18 5.95
N ASP A 69 -0.50 -10.94 4.74
CA ASP A 69 0.32 -10.82 3.53
C ASP A 69 0.01 -9.50 2.80
N LEU A 70 1.07 -8.86 2.30
CA LEU A 70 1.00 -7.69 1.43
C LEU A 70 1.71 -8.02 0.12
N VAL A 71 0.99 -7.88 -0.99
CA VAL A 71 1.52 -8.16 -2.32
C VAL A 71 1.60 -6.86 -3.10
N GLY A 72 2.81 -6.60 -3.60
CA GLY A 72 3.09 -5.47 -4.46
C GLY A 72 2.94 -5.82 -5.94
N SER A 73 2.17 -5.03 -6.68
CA SER A 73 2.07 -5.17 -8.14
C SER A 73 2.06 -3.80 -8.80
N TRP A 74 2.78 -3.69 -9.91
CA TRP A 74 2.95 -2.47 -10.67
C TRP A 74 3.32 -2.82 -12.12
N ASN A 75 3.05 -1.89 -13.01
CA ASN A 75 3.52 -1.93 -14.40
C ASN A 75 4.41 -0.71 -14.62
N ALA A 76 5.56 -0.92 -15.24
CA ALA A 76 6.43 0.17 -15.64
C ALA A 76 7.08 -0.13 -16.98
N ASP A 77 7.12 0.90 -17.83
CA ASP A 77 8.04 0.95 -18.95
C ASP A 77 9.31 1.66 -18.46
N VAL A 78 10.42 0.96 -18.45
CA VAL A 78 11.69 1.45 -17.91
C VAL A 78 12.70 1.50 -19.06
N PRO A 79 13.31 2.66 -19.35
CA PRO A 79 14.30 2.75 -20.42
C PRO A 79 15.58 2.00 -20.08
N LYS A 80 16.36 1.61 -21.10
CA LYS A 80 17.65 0.95 -20.90
C LYS A 80 18.57 1.80 -20.03
N GLY A 81 19.19 1.16 -19.04
CA GLY A 81 20.06 1.83 -18.05
C GLY A 81 19.30 2.32 -16.81
N ALA A 82 17.97 2.40 -16.85
CA ALA A 82 17.18 2.72 -15.67
C ALA A 82 16.71 1.47 -14.92
N SER A 83 16.40 1.65 -13.63
CA SER A 83 15.70 0.66 -12.82
C SER A 83 14.70 1.34 -11.90
N VAL A 84 13.63 0.63 -11.56
CA VAL A 84 12.70 1.05 -10.52
C VAL A 84 12.49 -0.10 -9.54
N SER A 85 12.52 0.22 -8.24
CA SER A 85 12.24 -0.71 -7.15
C SER A 85 10.98 -0.29 -6.42
N MET A 86 10.30 -1.24 -5.77
CA MET A 86 9.18 -0.96 -4.88
C MET A 86 9.43 -1.50 -3.48
N ASP A 87 9.34 -0.61 -2.50
CA ASP A 87 9.38 -0.93 -1.08
C ASP A 87 8.05 -0.57 -0.38
N ALA A 88 7.75 -1.25 0.72
CA ALA A 88 6.61 -0.95 1.57
C ALA A 88 6.97 -0.99 3.07
N GLN A 89 6.22 -0.22 3.87
CA GLN A 89 6.25 -0.30 5.32
C GLN A 89 4.84 -0.52 5.85
N VAL A 90 4.73 -1.25 6.96
CA VAL A 90 3.47 -1.47 7.65
C VAL A 90 3.56 -0.88 9.04
N ARG A 91 2.49 -0.24 9.51
CA ARG A 91 2.39 0.24 10.88
C ARG A 91 1.29 -0.48 11.63
N GLN A 92 1.70 -1.00 12.80
CA GLN A 92 0.84 -1.71 13.74
C GLN A 92 1.08 -1.14 15.13
N GLY A 93 0.00 -0.89 15.88
CA GLY A 93 0.10 -0.37 17.25
C GLY A 93 0.85 0.96 17.35
N GLY A 94 0.82 1.77 16.28
CA GLY A 94 1.51 3.06 16.23
C GLY A 94 3.00 2.98 15.87
N LYS A 95 3.58 1.77 15.69
CA LYS A 95 4.98 1.55 15.30
C LYS A 95 5.08 1.11 13.85
N TRP A 96 6.03 1.68 13.12
CA TRP A 96 6.38 1.25 11.77
C TRP A 96 7.29 0.03 11.82
N SER A 97 7.11 -0.88 10.87
CA SER A 97 8.02 -1.98 10.57
C SER A 97 9.31 -1.44 9.93
N LYS A 98 10.29 -2.32 9.73
CA LYS A 98 11.33 -2.07 8.72
C LYS A 98 10.71 -1.93 7.32
N TRP A 99 11.46 -1.35 6.40
CA TRP A 99 11.10 -1.41 4.97
C TRP A 99 11.22 -2.85 4.47
N PHE A 100 10.18 -3.28 3.76
CA PHE A 100 10.16 -4.52 3.00
C PHE A 100 10.42 -4.18 1.54
N HIS A 101 11.37 -4.87 0.93
CA HIS A 101 11.70 -4.76 -0.48
C HIS A 101 10.84 -5.76 -1.23
N LEU A 102 9.97 -5.28 -2.12
CA LEU A 102 8.98 -6.14 -2.76
C LEU A 102 9.44 -6.59 -4.14
N SER A 103 9.93 -5.64 -4.95
CA SER A 103 10.41 -5.96 -6.28
C SER A 103 11.42 -4.94 -6.79
N ARG A 104 12.21 -5.35 -7.77
CA ARG A 104 13.03 -4.48 -8.59
C ARG A 104 12.87 -4.87 -10.05
N PHE A 105 12.76 -3.86 -10.91
CA PHE A 105 12.66 -4.04 -12.34
C PHE A 105 13.70 -3.19 -13.06
N SER A 106 14.36 -3.81 -14.03
CA SER A 106 15.12 -3.15 -15.08
C SER A 106 14.90 -3.88 -16.41
N PRO A 107 15.20 -3.25 -17.56
CA PRO A 107 15.03 -3.91 -18.85
C PRO A 107 15.85 -5.19 -18.96
N GLY A 108 15.17 -6.32 -19.18
CA GLY A 108 15.79 -7.64 -19.27
C GLY A 108 16.06 -8.34 -17.93
N ALA A 109 15.71 -7.71 -16.80
CA ALA A 109 15.81 -8.32 -15.47
C ALA A 109 14.65 -7.86 -14.57
N SER A 110 13.82 -8.81 -14.15
CA SER A 110 12.74 -8.56 -13.19
C SER A 110 12.90 -9.52 -12.03
N GLU A 111 12.99 -8.97 -10.82
CA GLU A 111 13.15 -9.76 -9.60
C GLU A 111 12.07 -9.37 -8.58
N SER A 112 11.45 -10.41 -8.01
CA SER A 112 10.73 -10.29 -6.75
C SER A 112 11.67 -10.77 -5.65
N PHE A 113 11.70 -10.07 -4.53
CA PHE A 113 12.52 -10.50 -3.40
C PHE A 113 11.84 -11.67 -2.67
N GLU A 114 12.65 -12.48 -1.99
CA GLU A 114 12.16 -13.54 -1.11
C GLU A 114 11.22 -12.99 -0.03
N LYS A 115 10.30 -13.82 0.46
CA LYS A 115 9.35 -13.41 1.52
C LYS A 115 10.12 -12.91 2.74
N GLN A 116 9.77 -11.72 3.20
CA GLN A 116 10.36 -11.07 4.36
C GLN A 116 9.37 -11.02 5.52
N GLU A 117 9.84 -11.29 6.73
CA GLU A 117 9.05 -11.18 7.97
C GLU A 117 9.69 -10.13 8.92
N ASP A 118 8.88 -9.53 9.78
CA ASP A 118 9.32 -8.65 10.87
C ASP A 118 8.93 -9.28 12.22
N GLU A 119 9.80 -9.15 13.21
CA GLU A 119 9.76 -9.85 14.51
C GLU A 119 8.59 -9.39 15.41
N ALA A 120 7.84 -8.36 15.01
CA ALA A 120 6.64 -7.88 15.71
C ALA A 120 5.52 -8.93 15.85
N ARG A 121 5.71 -10.14 15.32
CA ARG A 121 4.82 -11.31 15.36
C ARG A 121 4.51 -11.85 16.78
N GLY A 122 5.19 -11.37 17.82
CA GLY A 122 5.19 -12.00 19.16
C GLY A 122 4.03 -11.68 20.13
N ALA A 123 3.07 -10.81 19.82
CA ALA A 123 1.99 -10.45 20.75
C ALA A 123 0.61 -10.96 20.29
N PRO A 124 -0.16 -11.67 21.14
CA PRO A 124 -1.51 -12.14 20.81
C PRO A 124 -2.44 -10.94 20.55
N HIS A 125 -3.32 -11.14 19.59
CA HIS A 125 -3.90 -10.09 18.74
C HIS A 125 -5.23 -9.54 19.28
N PRO A 126 -5.33 -8.25 19.66
CA PRO A 126 -6.61 -7.56 19.73
C PRO A 126 -6.79 -6.65 18.50
N ARG A 127 -7.95 -6.79 17.85
CA ARG A 127 -8.44 -5.99 16.71
C ARG A 127 -7.86 -4.57 16.69
N ARG A 128 -6.91 -4.29 15.80
CA ARG A 128 -6.37 -2.93 15.58
C ARG A 128 -6.11 -2.68 14.11
N ARG A 129 -6.32 -1.43 13.71
CA ARG A 129 -6.13 -0.93 12.34
C ARG A 129 -4.66 -1.12 11.94
N HIS A 130 -4.46 -1.70 10.77
CA HIS A 130 -3.17 -1.80 10.13
C HIS A 130 -3.04 -0.61 9.17
N LEU A 131 -1.84 -0.05 9.04
CA LEU A 131 -1.55 1.07 8.16
C LEU A 131 -0.52 0.59 7.14
N GLY A 132 -0.85 0.64 5.86
CA GLY A 132 0.11 0.37 4.80
C GLY A 132 0.70 1.67 4.28
N ARG A 133 2.02 1.72 4.08
CA ARG A 133 2.65 2.68 3.15
C ARG A 133 3.03 1.91 1.91
N PRO A 134 2.31 2.05 0.79
CA PRO A 134 2.83 1.59 -0.48
C PRO A 134 3.88 2.58 -1.01
N LEU A 135 4.83 2.05 -1.78
CA LEU A 135 5.78 2.77 -2.61
C LEU A 135 6.75 3.67 -1.86
N ARG A 136 7.97 3.16 -1.66
CA ARG A 136 9.15 3.91 -2.09
C ARG A 136 9.50 3.43 -3.49
N ALA A 137 9.24 4.24 -4.51
CA ALA A 137 9.68 3.94 -5.87
C ALA A 137 11.02 4.61 -6.12
N ALA A 138 12.12 3.85 -6.08
CA ALA A 138 13.46 4.40 -6.33
C ALA A 138 13.81 4.26 -7.81
N ALA A 139 13.91 5.37 -8.54
CA ALA A 139 14.42 5.40 -9.91
C ALA A 139 15.94 5.64 -9.87
N GLY A 140 16.72 4.72 -10.45
CA GLY A 140 18.18 4.81 -10.60
C GLY A 140 18.59 4.76 -12.06
N ALA A 141 19.61 5.51 -12.45
CA ALA A 141 20.26 5.50 -13.77
C ALA A 141 21.68 4.93 -13.68
#